data_AF-A0A925K2I9-F1
#
_entry.id   AF-A0A925K2I9-F1
#
_cell.length_a   1.000
_cell.length_b   1.000
_cell.length_c   1.000
_cell.angle_alpha   90.00
_cell.angle_beta   90.00
_cell.angle_gamma   90.00
#
_symmetry.space_group_name_H-M   'P 1'
#
loop_
_entity.id
_entity.type
_entity.pdbx_description
1 polymer ?
#
loop_
_entity_poly.entity_id
_entity_poly.type
_entity_poly.pdbx_seq_one_letter_code
_entity_poly.pdbx_strand_id
1 'polypeptide(L)'
;MPNLTSDSVYGIDRTDSEIAQVIRYELHANGNAWLNFMNFHNMSDEDLAAMIYYLRAQKPVANATAVNEYGMIGKAVKAFMVKPLGPALPLQKTVKQDSTSQ
;
A
#
# COMPACT_ATOMS: atom_id res chain seq x y z
N MET A 1 2.51 -13.15 -3.31
CA MET A 1 2.83 -11.72 -3.06
C MET A 1 2.67 -10.98 -4.37
N PRO A 2 2.03 -9.80 -4.39
CA PRO A 2 1.80 -9.03 -5.62
C PRO A 2 3.11 -8.44 -6.17
N ASN A 3 3.14 -8.15 -7.47
CA ASN A 3 4.21 -7.40 -8.13
C ASN A 3 4.00 -5.89 -7.89
N LEU A 4 5.01 -5.22 -7.33
CA LEU A 4 4.96 -3.80 -6.95
C LEU A 4 5.64 -2.87 -7.97
N THR A 5 6.05 -3.39 -9.13
CA THR A 5 6.63 -2.56 -10.20
C THR A 5 5.53 -1.87 -11.03
N SER A 6 5.91 -0.88 -11.85
CA SER A 6 4.98 -0.14 -12.72
C SER A 6 4.57 -0.90 -13.99
N ASP A 7 4.61 -2.24 -13.98
CA ASP A 7 4.14 -3.06 -15.10
C ASP A 7 2.62 -2.93 -15.26
N SER A 8 2.14 -2.65 -16.48
CA SER A 8 0.74 -2.33 -16.75
C SER A 8 -0.20 -3.53 -16.71
N VAL A 9 0.34 -4.75 -16.80
CA VAL A 9 -0.45 -5.99 -16.85
C VAL A 9 -0.42 -6.70 -15.50
N TYR A 10 0.76 -6.84 -14.91
CA TYR A 10 1.01 -7.64 -13.72
C TYR A 10 1.37 -6.81 -12.49
N GLY A 11 1.75 -5.54 -12.66
CA GLY A 11 2.22 -4.65 -11.60
C GLY A 11 1.16 -3.72 -11.04
N ILE A 12 1.62 -2.64 -10.40
CA ILE A 12 0.78 -1.59 -9.79
C ILE A 12 0.71 -0.34 -10.67
N ASP A 13 0.08 -0.47 -11.84
CA ASP A 13 -0.27 0.69 -12.66
C ASP A 13 -1.51 1.41 -12.10
N ARG A 14 -1.30 2.19 -11.06
CA ARG A 14 -2.33 3.01 -10.37
C ARG A 14 -1.85 4.45 -10.27
N THR A 15 -2.70 5.37 -9.81
CA THR A 15 -2.28 6.72 -9.46
C THR A 15 -1.54 6.74 -8.11
N ASP A 16 -0.71 7.77 -7.89
CA ASP A 16 0.01 7.92 -6.62
C ASP A 16 -0.95 8.08 -5.42
N SER A 17 -2.11 8.72 -5.62
CA SER A 17 -3.14 8.84 -4.59
C SER A 17 -3.78 7.50 -4.25
N GLU A 18 -4.01 6.63 -5.22
CA GLU A 18 -4.53 5.28 -4.96
C GLU A 18 -3.50 4.42 -4.22
N ILE A 19 -2.23 4.52 -4.59
CA ILE A 19 -1.15 3.80 -3.89
C ILE A 19 -1.03 4.33 -2.44
N ALA A 20 -1.04 5.66 -2.25
CA ALA A 20 -1.03 6.28 -0.94
C ALA A 20 -2.23 5.85 -0.09
N GLN A 21 -3.42 5.73 -0.68
CA GLN A 21 -4.63 5.29 0.00
C GLN A 21 -4.53 3.84 0.50
N VAL A 22 -3.97 2.94 -0.31
CA VAL A 22 -3.73 1.54 0.09
C VAL A 22 -2.73 1.47 1.24
N ILE A 23 -1.62 2.21 1.15
CA ILE A 23 -0.55 2.18 2.16
C ILE A 23 -1.02 2.77 3.49
N ARG A 24 -1.78 3.87 3.44
CA ARG A 24 -2.18 4.62 4.62
C ARG A 24 -3.46 4.11 5.27
N TYR A 25 -4.41 3.63 4.48
CA TYR A 25 -5.75 3.27 4.95
C TYR A 25 -6.13 1.81 4.69
N GLU A 26 -5.22 0.99 4.15
CA GLU A 26 -5.53 -0.39 3.74
C GLU A 26 -6.76 -0.47 2.84
N LEU A 27 -7.03 0.58 2.08
CA LEU A 27 -8.23 0.70 1.30
C LEU A 27 -7.88 0.55 -0.17
N HIS A 28 -8.25 -0.58 -0.75
CA HIS A 28 -8.06 -0.81 -2.17
C HIS A 28 -8.98 0.10 -2.99
N ALA A 29 -8.60 0.41 -4.23
CA ALA A 29 -9.37 1.30 -5.12
C ALA A 29 -10.83 0.84 -5.35
N ASN A 30 -11.10 -0.46 -5.16
CA ASN A 30 -12.45 -1.03 -5.24
C ASN A 30 -13.21 -1.04 -3.91
N GLY A 31 -12.75 -0.30 -2.90
CA GLY A 31 -13.39 -0.15 -1.59
C GLY A 31 -13.19 -1.32 -0.63
N ASN A 32 -12.52 -2.41 -1.04
CA ASN A 32 -12.26 -3.53 -0.16
C ASN A 32 -11.06 -3.26 0.74
N ALA A 33 -11.13 -3.74 1.98
CA ALA A 33 -9.98 -3.77 2.87
C ALA A 33 -8.87 -4.66 2.28
N TRP A 34 -7.64 -4.16 2.39
CA TRP A 34 -6.42 -4.87 2.09
C TRP A 34 -5.91 -5.50 3.38
N LEU A 35 -5.61 -6.80 3.34
CA LEU A 35 -5.02 -7.50 4.48
C LEU A 35 -3.53 -7.20 4.52
N ASN A 36 -3.16 -5.99 4.93
CA ASN A 36 -1.76 -5.66 5.19
C ASN A 36 -1.45 -6.04 6.64
N PHE A 37 -0.37 -6.79 6.85
CA PHE A 37 0.13 -7.08 8.20
C PHE A 37 1.25 -6.12 8.60
N MET A 38 1.51 -5.10 7.78
CA MET A 38 2.56 -4.11 7.99
C MET A 38 1.95 -2.75 8.37
N ASN A 39 2.43 -2.16 9.47
CA ASN A 39 1.94 -0.90 10.00
C ASN A 39 2.71 0.31 9.41
N PHE A 40 2.38 0.68 8.17
CA PHE A 40 2.95 1.88 7.52
C PHE A 40 2.02 3.11 7.56
N HIS A 41 0.90 3.03 8.29
CA HIS A 41 -0.14 4.06 8.29
C HIS A 41 0.36 5.44 8.74
N ASN A 42 1.33 5.47 9.66
CA ASN A 42 1.82 6.68 10.31
C ASN A 42 3.07 7.28 9.62
N MET A 43 3.43 6.79 8.44
CA MET A 43 4.53 7.36 7.64
C MET A 43 4.27 8.84 7.36
N SER A 44 5.33 9.65 7.34
CA SER A 44 5.21 11.06 6.97
C SER A 44 4.78 11.22 5.51
N ASP A 45 4.19 12.36 5.15
CA ASP A 45 3.80 12.62 3.76
C ASP A 45 5.01 12.60 2.82
N GLU A 46 6.15 13.13 3.29
CA GLU A 46 7.42 13.11 2.57
C GLU A 46 7.95 11.69 2.34
N ASP A 47 7.99 10.86 3.38
CA ASP A 47 8.46 9.47 3.25
C ASP A 47 7.51 8.64 2.38
N LEU A 48 6.20 8.88 2.48
CA LEU A 48 5.20 8.20 1.65
C LEU A 48 5.40 8.56 0.18
N ALA A 49 5.63 9.83 -0.12
CA ALA A 49 5.95 10.28 -1.48
C ALA A 49 7.28 9.69 -1.97
N ALA A 50 8.32 9.67 -1.14
CA ALA A 50 9.61 9.08 -1.48
C ALA A 50 9.53 7.58 -1.77
N MET A 51 8.73 6.85 -0.98
CA MET A 51 8.48 5.43 -1.20
C MET A 51 7.74 5.18 -2.51
N ILE A 52 6.68 5.96 -2.80
CA ILE A 52 5.97 5.87 -4.07
C ILE A 52 6.92 6.16 -5.24
N TYR A 53 7.73 7.23 -5.13
CA TYR A 53 8.73 7.56 -6.14
C TYR A 53 9.74 6.42 -6.36
N TYR A 54 10.21 5.79 -5.28
CA TYR A 54 11.10 4.64 -5.37
C TYR A 54 10.45 3.48 -6.14
N LEU A 55 9.17 3.17 -5.88
CA LEU A 55 8.42 2.14 -6.60
C LEU A 55 8.30 2.47 -8.11
N ARG A 56 8.08 3.75 -8.45
CA ARG A 56 8.03 4.21 -9.84
C ARG A 56 9.37 4.14 -10.56
N ALA A 57 10.46 4.38 -9.86
CA ALA A 57 11.81 4.34 -10.42
C ALA A 57 12.26 2.91 -10.77
N GLN A 58 11.59 1.88 -10.25
CA GLN A 58 11.92 0.49 -10.58
C GLN A 58 11.55 0.20 -12.04
N LYS A 59 12.44 -0.51 -12.73
CA LYS A 59 12.13 -1.02 -14.07
C LYS A 59 10.88 -1.91 -13.99
N PRO A 60 9.90 -1.74 -14.90
CA PRO A 60 8.77 -2.65 -14.98
C PRO A 60 9.24 -4.08 -15.17
N VAL A 61 8.68 -5.00 -14.39
CA VAL A 61 8.96 -6.44 -14.51
C VAL A 61 7.65 -7.15 -14.79
N ALA A 62 7.56 -7.78 -15.97
CA ALA A 62 6.43 -8.62 -16.34
C ALA A 62 6.52 -9.95 -15.57
N ASN A 63 5.98 -9.98 -14.35
CA ASN A 63 5.97 -11.15 -13.50
C ASN A 63 4.54 -11.48 -13.04
N ALA A 64 3.96 -12.51 -13.65
CA ALA A 64 2.68 -13.06 -13.22
C ALA A 64 2.84 -13.72 -11.84
N THR A 65 2.14 -13.17 -10.85
CA THR A 65 2.09 -13.77 -9.50
C THR A 65 0.77 -14.49 -9.32
N ALA A 66 0.77 -15.60 -8.57
CA ALA A 66 -0.46 -16.31 -8.27
C ALA A 66 -1.44 -15.38 -7.53
N VAL A 67 -2.67 -15.30 -8.05
CA VAL A 67 -3.74 -14.54 -7.40
C VAL A 67 -4.18 -15.32 -6.16
N ASN A 68 -4.36 -14.62 -5.04
CA ASN A 68 -4.93 -15.23 -3.85
C ASN A 68 -6.40 -15.59 -4.12
N GLU A 69 -6.68 -16.86 -4.35
CA GLU A 69 -8.04 -17.35 -4.54
C GLU A 69 -8.69 -17.69 -3.19
N TYR A 70 -9.78 -17.01 -2.88
CA TYR A 70 -10.59 -17.30 -1.70
C TYR A 70 -11.83 -18.11 -2.09
N GLY A 71 -12.13 -19.16 -1.34
CA GLY A 71 -13.44 -19.83 -1.41
C GLY A 71 -14.59 -18.91 -0.98
N MET A 72 -15.83 -19.35 -1.15
CA MET A 72 -17.04 -18.53 -0.87
C MET A 72 -17.07 -17.97 0.56
N ILE A 73 -16.71 -18.79 1.55
CA ILE A 73 -16.64 -18.36 2.96
C ILE A 73 -15.55 -17.29 3.14
N GLY A 74 -14.37 -17.50 2.56
CA GLY A 74 -13.27 -16.52 2.64
C GLY A 74 -13.61 -15.18 2.00
N LYS A 75 -14.34 -15.19 0.87
CA LYS A 75 -14.86 -13.97 0.24
C LYS A 75 -15.85 -13.24 1.16
N ALA A 76 -16.77 -13.96 1.80
CA ALA A 76 -17.73 -13.36 2.73
C ALA A 76 -17.05 -12.75 3.95
N VAL A 77 -16.09 -13.46 4.57
CA VAL A 77 -15.31 -12.92 5.70
C VAL A 77 -14.56 -11.66 5.28
N LYS A 78 -13.90 -11.66 4.13
CA LYS A 78 -13.17 -10.49 3.63
C LYS A 78 -14.10 -9.29 3.40
N ALA A 79 -15.28 -9.52 2.81
CA ALA A 79 -16.22 -8.45 2.49
C ALA A 79 -16.92 -7.84 3.71
N PHE A 80 -17.22 -8.65 4.73
CA PHE A 80 -18.09 -8.22 5.84
C PHE A 80 -17.39 -8.10 7.20
N MET A 81 -16.25 -8.78 7.40
CA MET A 81 -15.59 -8.85 8.71
C MET A 81 -14.23 -8.16 8.76
N VAL A 82 -13.58 -7.94 7.62
CA VAL A 82 -12.30 -7.22 7.56
C VAL A 82 -12.58 -5.74 7.42
N LYS A 83 -12.14 -4.94 8.39
CA LYS A 83 -12.25 -3.48 8.37
C LYS A 83 -10.94 -2.85 7.91
N PRO A 84 -10.98 -1.83 7.04
CA PRO A 84 -9.78 -1.08 6.70
C PRO A 84 -9.25 -0.37 7.96
N LEU A 85 -7.94 -0.46 8.20
CA LEU A 85 -7.28 0.25 9.28
C LEU A 85 -6.68 1.57 8.75
N GLY A 86 -6.93 2.65 9.48
CA GLY A 86 -6.37 3.97 9.20
C GLY A 86 -5.27 4.36 10.18
N PRO A 87 -4.58 5.48 9.93
CA PRO A 87 -3.57 6.01 10.83
C PRO A 87 -4.17 6.28 12.22
N ALA A 88 -3.53 5.74 13.24
CA ALA A 88 -3.92 5.93 14.64
C ALA A 88 -3.45 7.30 15.18
N LEU A 89 -2.52 7.94 14.48
CA LEU A 89 -1.91 9.21 14.85
C LEU A 89 -2.13 10.26 13.73
N PRO A 90 -2.09 11.56 14.06
CA PRO A 90 -2.03 12.59 13.05
C PRO A 90 -0.87 12.38 12.09
N LEU A 91 -1.16 12.52 10.80
CA LEU A 91 -0.16 12.38 9.75
C LEU A 91 0.86 13.51 9.87
N GLN A 92 2.13 13.13 9.99
CA GLN A 92 3.23 14.08 10.01
C GLN A 92 3.56 14.50 8.59
N LYS A 93 3.79 15.78 8.33
CA LYS A 93 4.19 16.23 6.98
C LYS A 93 5.62 15.79 6.62
N THR A 94 6.52 15.88 7.59
CA THR A 94 7.95 15.59 7.46
C THR A 94 8.44 15.02 8.79
N VAL A 95 9.41 14.10 8.73
CA VAL A 95 10.13 13.62 9.92
C VAL A 95 11.21 14.63 10.29
N LYS A 96 11.25 15.03 11.57
CA LYS A 96 12.36 15.86 12.08
C LYS A 96 13.63 15.00 12.10
N GLN A 97 14.64 15.35 11.31
CA GLN A 97 15.92 14.65 11.35
C GLN A 97 16.55 14.78 12.74
N ASP A 98 16.82 13.65 13.38
CA ASP A 98 17.59 13.63 14.63
C ASP A 98 19.05 13.93 14.32
N SER A 99 19.61 14.94 14.99
CA SER A 99 20.98 15.40 14.80
C SER A 99 22.05 14.47 15.42
N THR A 100 21.73 13.21 15.71
CA THR A 100 22.61 12.24 16.41
C THR A 100 23.71 11.66 15.51
N SER A 101 24.09 12.36 14.44
CA SER A 101 25.27 12.02 13.63
C SER A 101 25.86 13.28 13.04
N GLN A 102 26.57 14.03 13.89
CA GLN A 102 27.71 14.87 13.52
C GLN A 102 28.87 14.50 14.44
#